data_AF-A0AAE1IKN5-F1
#
_entry.id   AF-A0AAE1IKN5-F1
#
_cell.length_a   1.000
_cell.length_b   1.000
_cell.length_c   1.000
_cell.angle_alpha   90.00
_cell.angle_beta   90.00
_cell.angle_gamma   90.00
#
_symmetry.space_group_name_H-M   'P 1'
#
loop_
_entity.id
_entity.type
_entity.pdbx_description
1 polymer ?
#
loop_
_entity_poly.entity_id
_entity_poly.type
_entity_poly.pdbx_seq_one_letter_code
_entity_poly.pdbx_strand_id
1 'polypeptide(L)'
;MLVKIDIQCRVQGDVVLECIHTDDDFSHEEMIFSVMFLTAFVRSNILVLNRDEVDILWDSKDQFPRDFNIEVLFLDADAVMPNLTSYHSQGK
;
A
#
# COMPACT_ATOMS: atom_id res chain seq x y z
N MET A 1 5.23 7.84 13.00
CA MET A 1 5.43 8.03 11.53
C MET A 1 4.17 7.63 10.80
N LEU A 2 3.71 8.37 9.78
CA LEU A 2 2.47 8.06 9.05
C LEU A 2 2.75 7.87 7.55
N VAL A 3 2.31 6.75 6.99
CA VAL A 3 2.33 6.46 5.55
C VAL A 3 0.90 6.45 5.02
N LYS A 4 0.63 7.18 3.94
CA LYS A 4 -0.68 7.18 3.28
C LYS A 4 -0.57 6.52 1.92
N ILE A 5 -1.46 5.58 1.64
CA ILE A 5 -1.48 4.81 0.40
C ILE A 5 -2.82 5.05 -0.26
N ASP A 6 -2.80 5.66 -1.43
CA ASP A 6 -4.00 5.93 -2.23
C ASP A 6 -4.11 4.88 -3.35
N ILE A 7 -5.07 3.97 -3.23
CA ILE A 7 -5.30 2.92 -4.22
C ILE A 7 -6.20 3.47 -5.32
N GLN A 8 -5.58 4.04 -6.35
CA GLN A 8 -6.28 4.59 -7.52
C GLN A 8 -6.62 3.50 -8.57
N CYS A 9 -6.95 2.30 -8.11
CA CYS A 9 -7.41 1.22 -8.97
C CYS A 9 -8.53 0.42 -8.30
N ARG A 10 -9.35 -0.28 -9.11
CA ARG A 10 -10.43 -1.11 -8.58
C ARG A 10 -9.85 -2.42 -8.04
N VAL A 11 -10.07 -2.69 -6.76
CA VAL A 11 -9.68 -3.94 -6.08
C VAL A 11 -10.92 -4.64 -5.51
N GLN A 12 -10.89 -5.97 -5.47
CA GLN A 12 -11.98 -6.78 -4.92
C GLN A 12 -11.44 -8.15 -4.46
N GLY A 13 -11.90 -8.63 -3.31
CA GLY A 13 -11.49 -9.91 -2.75
C GLY A 13 -10.33 -9.77 -1.78
N ASP A 14 -9.45 -10.77 -1.75
CA ASP A 14 -8.24 -10.74 -0.93
C ASP A 14 -7.16 -9.90 -1.63
N VAL A 15 -6.69 -8.88 -0.93
CA VAL A 15 -5.69 -7.93 -1.44
C VAL A 15 -4.45 -8.05 -0.57
N VAL A 16 -3.29 -8.17 -1.23
CA VAL A 16 -1.98 -8.04 -0.60
C VAL A 16 -1.38 -6.71 -1.07
N LEU A 17 -0.89 -5.92 -0.13
CA LEU A 17 -0.20 -4.67 -0.36
C LEU A 17 1.22 -4.80 0.19
N GLU A 18 2.21 -4.62 -0.68
CA GLU A 18 3.63 -4.73 -0.33
C GLU A 18 4.31 -3.37 -0.55
N CYS A 19 5.11 -2.97 0.42
CA CYS A 19 6.01 -1.83 0.32
C CYS A 19 7.43 -2.37 0.27
N ILE A 20 8.17 -2.00 -0.77
CA ILE A 20 9.55 -2.42 -0.99
C ILE A 20 10.46 -1.19 -1.07
N HIS A 21 11.68 -1.34 -0.58
CA HIS A 21 12.77 -0.42 -0.82
C HIS A 21 13.47 -0.83 -2.12
N THR A 22 13.65 0.13 -3.03
CA THR A 22 14.44 -0.05 -4.24
C THR A 22 15.67 0.85 -4.18
N ASP A 23 16.83 0.30 -4.51
CA ASP A 23 18.04 1.09 -4.74
C ASP A 23 17.86 2.07 -5.91
N ASP A 24 18.72 3.09 -6.01
CA ASP A 24 18.66 4.12 -7.05
C ASP A 24 18.69 3.56 -8.48
N ASP A 25 19.30 2.38 -8.66
CA ASP A 25 19.38 1.67 -9.94
C ASP A 25 18.32 0.57 -10.10
N PHE A 26 17.41 0.45 -9.14
CA PHE A 26 16.35 -0.58 -9.06
C PHE A 26 16.89 -2.02 -9.14
N SER A 27 18.17 -2.24 -8.83
CA SER A 27 18.80 -3.56 -8.95
C SER A 27 18.52 -4.47 -7.74
N HIS A 28 18.20 -3.87 -6.60
CA HIS A 28 17.89 -4.56 -5.36
C HIS A 28 16.54 -4.10 -4.80
N GLU A 29 15.75 -5.08 -4.37
CA GLU A 29 14.44 -4.89 -3.76
C GLU A 29 14.46 -5.54 -2.37
N GLU A 30 14.16 -4.76 -1.33
CA GLU A 30 14.03 -5.26 0.04
C GLU A 30 12.60 -4.98 0.55
N MET A 31 11.94 -6.00 1.09
CA MET A 31 10.59 -5.83 1.65
C MET A 31 10.64 -4.98 2.92
N ILE A 32 9.91 -3.86 2.91
CA ILE A 32 9.73 -2.98 4.07
C ILE A 32 8.60 -3.52 4.93
N PHE A 33 7.41 -3.73 4.34
CA PHE A 33 6.28 -4.38 4.99
C PHE A 33 5.32 -4.99 3.95
N SER A 34 4.49 -5.93 4.39
CA SER A 34 3.32 -6.39 3.64
C SER A 34 2.08 -6.44 4.53
N VAL A 35 0.91 -6.33 3.91
CA VAL A 35 -0.38 -6.53 4.59
C VAL A 35 -1.36 -7.21 3.67
N MET A 36 -2.10 -8.17 4.22
CA MET A 36 -3.21 -8.84 3.57
C MET A 36 -4.54 -8.42 4.21
N PHE A 37 -5.50 -8.00 3.39
CA PHE A 37 -6.84 -7.68 3.86
C PHE A 37 -7.89 -8.12 2.83
N LEU A 38 -9.08 -8.49 3.31
CA LEU A 38 -10.22 -8.80 2.45
C LEU A 38 -11.10 -7.56 2.30
N THR A 39 -11.36 -7.13 1.07
CA THR A 39 -12.12 -5.90 0.78
C THR A 39 -13.54 -5.93 1.37
N ALA A 40 -14.13 -7.12 1.57
CA ALA A 40 -15.45 -7.28 2.18
C ALA A 40 -15.53 -6.80 3.65
N PHE A 41 -14.39 -6.67 4.34
CA PHE A 41 -14.33 -6.18 5.72
C PHE A 41 -13.92 -4.71 5.83
N VAL A 42 -13.61 -4.04 4.72
CA VAL A 42 -13.33 -2.61 4.70
C VAL A 42 -14.65 -1.85 4.76
N ARG A 43 -14.98 -1.29 5.93
CA ARG A 43 -16.26 -0.61 6.18
C ARG A 43 -16.22 0.91 6.06
N SER A 44 -15.02 1.48 5.94
CA SER A 44 -14.77 2.92 5.79
C SER A 44 -13.86 3.14 4.57
N ASN A 45 -13.81 4.36 4.06
CA ASN A 45 -12.89 4.75 2.98
C ASN A 45 -11.42 4.77 3.41
N ILE A 46 -11.11 4.34 4.63
CA ILE A 46 -9.78 4.30 5.20
C ILE A 46 -9.63 3.01 6.00
N LEU A 47 -8.59 2.22 5.70
CA LEU A 47 -8.09 1.15 6.56
C LEU A 47 -6.83 1.68 7.26
N VAL A 48 -6.87 1.74 8.59
CA VAL A 48 -5.74 2.16 9.41
C VAL A 48 -5.09 0.92 10.00
N LEU A 49 -3.77 0.79 9.83
CA LEU A 49 -2.98 -0.33 10.32
C LEU A 49 -1.76 0.20 11.08
N ASN A 50 -1.36 -0.49 12.14
CA ASN A 50 -0.15 -0.17 12.89
C ASN A 50 0.95 -1.22 12.69
N ARG A 51 2.13 -1.00 13.29
CA ARG A 51 3.31 -1.88 13.19
C ARG A 51 3.10 -3.34 13.62
N ASP A 52 2.05 -3.63 14.39
CA ASP A 52 1.73 -4.99 14.84
C ASP A 52 0.68 -5.67 13.96
N GLU A 53 0.08 -4.92 13.02
CA GLU A 53 -0.94 -5.40 12.07
C GLU A 53 -0.37 -5.62 10.66
N VAL A 54 0.91 -5.32 10.46
CA VAL A 54 1.62 -5.56 9.19
C VAL A 54 2.78 -6.53 9.38
N ASP A 55 3.06 -7.29 8.34
CA ASP A 55 4.20 -8.18 8.29
C ASP A 55 5.45 -7.36 7.97
N ILE A 56 6.39 -7.31 8.90
CA ILE A 56 7.68 -6.62 8.78
C ILE A 56 8.78 -7.66 8.98
N LEU A 57 9.90 -7.53 8.27
CA LEU A 57 11.08 -8.36 8.48
C LEU A 57 11.50 -8.35 9.96
N TRP A 58 11.73 -9.52 10.53
CA TRP A 58 11.90 -9.71 11.97
C TRP A 58 13.08 -8.92 12.56
N ASP A 59 14.15 -8.77 11.78
CA ASP A 59 15.38 -8.02 12.05
C ASP A 59 15.21 -6.50 11.88
N SER A 60 14.22 -6.08 11.09
CA SER A 60 13.89 -4.67 10.85
C SER A 60 12.81 -4.14 11.77
N LYS A 61 12.04 -5.00 12.47
CA LYS A 61 10.90 -4.58 13.31
C LYS A 61 11.30 -3.56 14.38
N ASP A 62 12.44 -3.71 15.05
CA ASP A 62 12.88 -2.76 16.10
C ASP A 62 13.27 -1.37 15.56
N GLN A 63 13.54 -1.27 14.25
CA GLN A 63 13.87 -0.01 13.58
C GLN A 63 12.62 0.83 13.28
N PHE A 64 11.43 0.21 13.26
CA PHE A 64 10.19 0.95 13.02
C PHE A 64 9.82 1.80 14.23
N PRO A 65 9.39 3.06 14.00
CA PRO A 65 8.83 3.89 15.06
C PRO A 65 7.67 3.18 15.78
N ARG A 66 7.58 3.34 17.11
CA ARG A 66 6.46 2.76 17.89
C ARG A 66 5.10 3.34 17.50
N ASP A 67 5.09 4.56 16.98
CA ASP A 67 3.93 5.29 16.50
C ASP A 67 3.73 5.16 14.97
N PHE A 68 4.30 4.11 14.36
CA PHE A 68 4.12 3.83 12.94
C PHE A 68 2.67 3.43 12.64
N ASN A 69 2.07 4.12 11.66
CA ASN A 69 0.74 3.82 11.14
C ASN A 69 0.73 3.92 9.61
N ILE A 70 -0.12 3.11 8.99
CA ILE A 70 -0.45 3.11 7.57
C ILE A 70 -1.93 3.45 7.44
N GLU A 71 -2.24 4.39 6.57
CA GLU A 71 -3.62 4.67 6.13
C GLU A 71 -3.75 4.25 4.67
N VAL A 72 -4.51 3.19 4.40
CA VAL A 72 -4.91 2.81 3.05
C VAL A 72 -6.23 3.49 2.73
N LEU A 73 -6.22 4.37 1.73
CA LEU A 73 -7.37 5.14 1.28
C LEU A 73 -8.08 4.39 0.16
N PHE A 74 -9.41 4.32 0.27
CA PHE A 74 -10.30 3.72 -0.70
C PHE A 74 -11.34 4.74 -1.17
N LEU A 75 -11.80 4.56 -2.40
CA LEU A 75 -12.99 5.22 -2.93
C LEU A 75 -14.07 4.17 -3.17
N ASP A 76 -15.33 4.60 -3.06
CA ASP A 76 -16.45 3.75 -3.47
C ASP A 76 -16.27 3.30 -4.92
N ALA A 77 -16.65 2.05 -5.23
CA ALA A 77 -16.51 1.50 -6.57
C ALA A 77 -17.31 2.27 -7.64
N ASP A 78 -18.32 3.02 -7.22
CA ASP A 78 -19.17 3.87 -8.06
C ASP A 78 -18.68 5.33 -8.11
N ALA A 79 -17.63 5.68 -7.37
CA ALA A 79 -17.00 6.99 -7.49
C ALA A 79 -16.32 7.10 -8.87
N VAL A 80 -16.58 8.20 -9.58
CA VAL A 80 -15.98 8.45 -10.89
C VAL A 80 -14.47 8.54 -10.74
N MET A 81 -13.75 7.52 -11.18
CA MET A 81 -12.29 7.58 -11.28
C MET A 81 -11.92 8.63 -12.33
N PRO A 82 -11.15 9.68 -12.00
CA PRO A 82 -10.62 10.57 -13.01
C PRO A 82 -9.80 9.72 -13.97
N ASN A 83 -10.08 9.81 -15.28
CA ASN A 83 -9.35 9.06 -16.29
C ASN A 83 -7.85 9.27 -16.07
N LEU A 84 -7.15 8.25 -15.55
CA LEU A 84 -5.71 8.18 -15.70
C LEU A 84 -5.49 8.03 -17.20
N THR A 85 -5.19 9.15 -17.86
CA THR A 85 -4.58 9.12 -19.18
C THR A 85 -3.39 8.21 -19.05
N SER A 86 -3.45 7.04 -19.67
CA SER A 86 -2.31 6.16 -19.80
C SER A 86 -1.15 7.02 -20.28
N TYR A 87 -0.10 7.12 -19.48
CA TYR A 87 1.18 7.56 -20.00
C TYR A 87 1.59 6.48 -21.01
N HIS A 88 1.17 6.68 -22.26
CA HIS A 88 1.75 5.99 -23.38
C HIS A 88 3.23 6.37 -23.36
N SER A 89 4.06 5.46 -22.84
CA SER A 89 5.46 5.40 -23.20
C SER A 89 5.53 5.13 -24.69
N GLN A 90 5.46 6.18 -25.50
CA GLN A 90 6.00 6.18 -26.85
C GLN A 90 7.52 6.14 -26.70
N GLY A 91 8.01 4.93 -26.44
CA GLY A 91 9.42 4.59 -26.52
C GLY A 91 9.77 4.25 -27.97
N LYS A 92 10.37 5.24 -28.63
CA LYS A 92 11.26 5.17 -29.81
C LYS A 92 10.67 4.76 -31.16
#